data_AF-A0A957N376-F1
#
_entry.id   AF-A0A957N376-F1
#
_cell.length_a   1.000
_cell.length_b   1.000
_cell.length_c   1.000
_cell.angle_alpha   90.00
_cell.angle_beta   90.00
_cell.angle_gamma   90.00
#
_symmetry.space_group_name_H-M   'P 1'
#
loop_
_entity.id
_entity.type
_entity.pdbx_description
1 polymer ?
#
loop_
_entity_poly.entity_id
_entity_poly.type
_entity_poly.pdbx_seq_one_letter_code
_entity_poly.pdbx_strand_id
1 'polypeptide(L)'
;MTQQITQSTAYTYTFMLISDDDNVSRLTGLSSGFTAKISKAGGAFADMANDDAISEIGLGWYKITITAGETDTLGDLLIDIDHADSIPWSDRLQVVDPAPDVNVASIDSAVTANANVKTFDATFDGSNLLFDATALEQIAVYLARYSLANVEASAKDTVGGVTMPTFGFKSLAGAVARLVNDWETDDVAETMTIYLTDGTTILATLDIGLSATAKPITAATLQ
;
A
#
# COMPACT_ATOMS: atom_id res chain seq x y z
N MET A 1 -28.25 -30.07 -1.15
CA MET A 1 -27.11 -29.34 -0.55
C MET A 1 -26.89 -29.95 0.83
N THR A 2 -25.66 -30.24 1.22
CA THR A 2 -25.36 -30.73 2.58
C THR A 2 -25.19 -29.52 3.49
N GLN A 3 -25.85 -29.55 4.65
CA GLN A 3 -25.75 -28.48 5.63
C GLN A 3 -24.38 -28.50 6.31
N GLN A 4 -23.74 -27.33 6.41
CA GLN A 4 -22.46 -27.16 7.08
C GLN A 4 -22.67 -26.65 8.51
N ILE A 5 -21.93 -27.22 9.45
CA ILE A 5 -21.92 -26.84 10.86
C ILE A 5 -20.48 -26.65 11.34
N THR A 6 -20.30 -25.78 12.32
CA THR A 6 -18.97 -25.42 12.85
C THR A 6 -18.44 -26.52 13.78
N GLN A 7 -17.15 -26.84 13.66
CA GLN A 7 -16.47 -27.78 14.55
C GLN A 7 -16.56 -27.37 16.02
N SER A 8 -16.62 -28.36 16.90
CA SER A 8 -16.58 -28.21 18.36
C SER A 8 -17.61 -27.21 18.91
N THR A 9 -18.74 -27.09 18.22
CA THR A 9 -19.83 -26.17 18.56
C THR A 9 -21.13 -26.96 18.69
N ALA A 10 -21.88 -26.70 19.76
CA ALA A 10 -23.19 -27.32 19.93
C ALA A 10 -24.16 -26.84 18.85
N TYR A 11 -24.96 -27.77 18.32
CA TYR A 11 -25.88 -27.49 17.21
C TYR A 11 -27.25 -28.11 17.50
N THR A 12 -28.32 -27.37 17.25
CA THR A 12 -29.69 -27.88 17.38
C THR A 12 -30.14 -28.43 16.03
N TYR A 13 -30.33 -29.74 15.96
CA TYR A 13 -30.81 -30.43 14.78
C TYR A 13 -32.32 -30.69 14.90
N THR A 14 -33.05 -30.49 13.80
CA THR A 14 -34.50 -30.65 13.74
C THR A 14 -34.88 -31.64 12.66
N PHE A 15 -35.84 -32.52 12.96
CA PHE A 15 -36.29 -33.59 12.07
C PHE A 15 -37.79 -33.83 12.22
N MET A 16 -38.40 -34.47 11.24
CA MET A 16 -39.82 -34.84 11.27
C MET A 16 -39.94 -36.35 11.44
N LEU A 17 -40.86 -36.78 12.30
CA LEU A 17 -41.24 -38.18 12.40
C LEU A 17 -42.53 -38.47 11.63
N ILE A 18 -42.48 -39.53 10.84
CA ILE A 18 -43.59 -40.07 10.06
C ILE A 18 -43.93 -41.45 10.61
N SER A 19 -45.22 -41.73 10.75
CA SER A 19 -45.74 -43.02 11.21
C SER A 19 -45.31 -44.14 10.29
N ASP A 20 -44.83 -45.25 10.84
CA ASP A 20 -44.52 -46.46 10.07
C ASP A 20 -45.79 -47.21 9.63
N ASP A 21 -46.87 -47.08 10.40
CA ASP A 21 -48.21 -47.63 10.10
C ASP A 21 -48.73 -47.22 8.71
N ASP A 22 -48.66 -45.93 8.38
CA ASP A 22 -49.24 -45.38 7.15
C ASP A 22 -48.26 -44.66 6.23
N ASN A 23 -47.02 -44.45 6.67
CA ASN A 23 -45.95 -43.76 5.96
C ASN A 23 -46.30 -42.34 5.48
N VAL A 24 -47.30 -41.69 6.07
CA VAL A 24 -47.78 -40.37 5.65
C VAL A 24 -48.10 -39.46 6.85
N SER A 25 -48.69 -40.01 7.90
CA SER A 25 -49.10 -39.25 9.09
C SER A 25 -47.89 -38.81 9.90
N ARG A 26 -47.96 -37.59 10.43
CA ARG A 26 -46.94 -37.07 11.33
C ARG A 26 -47.17 -37.60 12.73
N LEU A 27 -46.11 -38.06 13.39
CA LEU A 27 -46.19 -38.53 14.77
C LEU A 27 -45.98 -37.38 15.75
N THR A 28 -46.93 -37.18 16.65
CA THR A 28 -46.90 -36.11 17.66
C THR A 28 -46.99 -36.68 19.07
N GLY A 29 -46.51 -35.94 20.07
CA GLY A 29 -46.68 -36.27 21.49
C GLY A 29 -45.69 -37.30 22.03
N LEU A 30 -44.65 -37.66 21.27
CA LEU A 30 -43.60 -38.55 21.74
C LEU A 30 -42.64 -37.79 22.67
N SER A 31 -42.24 -38.42 23.76
CA SER A 31 -41.38 -37.82 24.79
C SER A 31 -40.29 -38.74 25.32
N SER A 32 -40.26 -40.00 24.87
CA SER A 32 -39.28 -41.02 25.26
C SER A 32 -39.26 -42.14 24.23
N GLY A 33 -38.28 -43.05 24.31
CA GLY A 33 -38.22 -44.24 23.44
C GLY A 33 -37.52 -44.01 22.11
N PHE A 34 -36.82 -42.88 21.97
CA PHE A 34 -35.97 -42.60 20.84
C PHE A 34 -34.63 -43.34 20.97
N THR A 35 -34.06 -43.71 19.83
CA THR A 35 -32.65 -44.14 19.73
C THR A 35 -31.97 -43.22 18.73
N ALA A 36 -31.02 -42.41 19.18
CA ALA A 36 -30.27 -41.51 18.32
C ALA A 36 -28.81 -41.93 18.24
N LYS A 37 -28.33 -42.16 17.02
CA LYS A 37 -26.96 -42.56 16.73
C LYS A 37 -26.26 -41.52 15.89
N ILE A 38 -24.94 -41.43 16.09
CA ILE A 38 -24.08 -40.50 15.36
C ILE A 38 -22.82 -41.19 14.85
N SER A 39 -22.41 -40.84 13.63
CA SER A 39 -21.13 -41.25 13.04
C SER A 39 -20.34 -40.01 12.64
N LYS A 40 -19.07 -39.97 13.05
CA LYS A 40 -18.16 -38.83 12.87
C LYS A 40 -17.03 -39.21 11.92
N ALA A 41 -16.87 -38.46 10.84
CA ALA A 41 -15.82 -38.63 9.83
C ALA A 41 -15.66 -40.07 9.31
N GLY A 42 -16.77 -40.79 9.13
CA GLY A 42 -16.78 -42.18 8.67
C GLY A 42 -16.51 -43.23 9.76
N GLY A 43 -16.50 -42.83 11.03
CA GLY A 43 -16.45 -43.77 12.17
C GLY A 43 -17.70 -44.65 12.29
N ALA A 44 -17.65 -45.67 13.15
CA ALA A 44 -18.84 -46.46 13.48
C ALA A 44 -19.90 -45.59 14.20
N PHE A 45 -21.17 -45.95 14.03
CA PHE A 45 -22.25 -45.29 14.76
C PHE A 45 -22.13 -45.55 16.26
N ALA A 46 -22.24 -44.49 17.05
CA ALA A 46 -22.27 -44.51 18.51
C ALA A 46 -23.55 -43.82 19.02
N ASP A 47 -23.92 -44.10 20.27
CA ASP A 47 -25.01 -43.41 20.94
C ASP A 47 -24.74 -41.91 21.05
N MET A 48 -25.77 -41.11 20.77
CA MET A 48 -25.72 -39.67 21.03
C MET A 48 -25.81 -39.40 22.54
N ALA A 49 -25.14 -38.35 23.01
CA ALA A 49 -25.09 -38.00 24.42
C ALA A 49 -26.45 -37.53 24.99
N ASN A 50 -27.37 -37.10 24.12
CA ASN A 50 -28.64 -36.45 24.46
C ASN A 50 -29.85 -37.11 23.77
N ASP A 51 -29.79 -38.41 23.49
CA ASP A 51 -30.89 -39.16 22.87
C ASP A 51 -32.20 -39.11 23.70
N ASP A 52 -32.09 -39.11 25.02
CA ASP A 52 -33.22 -38.95 25.94
C ASP A 52 -33.78 -37.51 26.02
N ALA A 53 -33.11 -36.52 25.42
CA ALA A 53 -33.51 -35.11 25.48
C ALA A 53 -34.24 -34.63 24.21
N ILE A 54 -34.64 -35.56 23.34
CA ILE A 54 -35.44 -35.27 22.15
C ILE A 54 -36.80 -34.73 22.57
N SER A 55 -37.20 -33.60 21.98
CA SER A 55 -38.47 -32.94 22.30
C SER A 55 -39.20 -32.45 21.05
N GLU A 56 -40.52 -32.60 21.05
CA GLU A 56 -41.37 -32.08 19.99
C GLU A 56 -41.40 -30.54 20.02
N ILE A 57 -41.30 -29.92 18.84
CA ILE A 57 -41.48 -28.47 18.64
C ILE A 57 -42.81 -28.14 17.94
N GLY A 58 -43.62 -29.18 17.67
CA GLY A 58 -44.99 -29.12 17.16
C GLY A 58 -45.11 -29.66 15.74
N LEU A 59 -46.33 -30.11 15.40
CA LEU A 59 -46.68 -30.63 14.08
C LEU A 59 -45.80 -31.82 13.63
N GLY A 60 -45.35 -32.65 14.59
CA GLY A 60 -44.51 -33.82 14.36
C GLY A 60 -43.05 -33.51 14.05
N TRP A 61 -42.64 -32.24 14.22
CA TRP A 61 -41.24 -31.86 14.22
C TRP A 61 -40.66 -32.00 15.62
N TYR A 62 -39.45 -32.54 15.68
CA TYR A 62 -38.67 -32.74 16.91
C TYR A 62 -37.33 -32.04 16.79
N LYS A 63 -36.69 -31.82 17.94
CA LYS A 63 -35.32 -31.31 18.03
C LYS A 63 -34.46 -32.18 18.94
N ILE A 64 -33.18 -32.24 18.61
CA ILE A 64 -32.11 -32.78 19.43
C ILE A 64 -30.93 -31.80 19.45
N THR A 65 -30.23 -31.72 20.59
CA THR A 65 -28.98 -30.94 20.69
C THR A 65 -27.79 -31.86 20.46
N ILE A 66 -27.08 -31.64 19.36
CA ILE A 66 -25.75 -32.20 19.12
C ILE A 66 -24.76 -31.39 19.96
N THR A 67 -23.97 -32.07 20.77
CA THR A 67 -22.98 -31.47 21.66
C THR A 67 -21.73 -31.04 20.91
N ALA A 68 -20.93 -30.16 21.53
CA ALA A 68 -19.61 -29.79 21.01
C ALA A 68 -18.66 -31.00 20.88
N GLY A 69 -18.78 -31.99 21.77
CA GLY A 69 -17.99 -33.23 21.70
C GLY A 69 -18.41 -34.13 20.54
N GLU A 70 -19.65 -34.02 20.05
CA GLU A 70 -20.13 -34.77 18.89
C GLU A 70 -19.74 -34.10 17.56
N THR A 71 -19.47 -32.79 17.57
CA THR A 71 -19.01 -32.01 16.40
C THR A 71 -17.50 -31.73 16.40
N ASP A 72 -16.72 -32.40 17.26
CA ASP A 72 -15.28 -32.12 17.43
C ASP A 72 -14.38 -32.64 16.29
N THR A 73 -14.94 -33.36 15.31
CA THR A 73 -14.19 -34.03 14.24
C THR A 73 -14.62 -33.49 12.89
N LEU A 74 -13.66 -32.97 12.11
CA LEU A 74 -13.90 -32.45 10.76
C LEU A 74 -14.35 -33.55 9.80
N GLY A 75 -15.26 -33.20 8.89
CA GLY A 75 -15.75 -34.09 7.84
C GLY A 75 -17.24 -34.39 7.95
N ASP A 76 -17.66 -35.51 7.36
CA ASP A 76 -19.07 -35.91 7.35
C ASP A 76 -19.55 -36.28 8.75
N LEU A 77 -20.75 -35.81 9.10
CA LEU A 77 -21.45 -36.16 10.33
C LEU A 77 -22.79 -36.77 9.94
N LEU A 78 -22.97 -38.06 10.22
CA LEU A 78 -24.21 -38.77 9.95
C LEU A 78 -25.01 -38.89 11.23
N ILE A 79 -26.31 -38.64 11.13
CA ILE A 79 -27.26 -38.77 12.23
C ILE A 79 -28.31 -39.77 11.78
N ASP A 80 -28.64 -40.68 12.69
CA ASP A 80 -29.71 -41.66 12.51
C ASP A 80 -30.59 -41.64 13.76
N ILE A 81 -31.89 -41.44 13.59
CA ILE A 81 -32.85 -41.33 14.67
C ILE A 81 -33.98 -42.31 14.40
N ASP A 82 -34.20 -43.18 15.37
CA ASP A 82 -35.23 -44.22 15.32
C ASP A 82 -36.18 -44.10 16.51
N HIS A 83 -37.42 -44.50 16.28
CA HIS A 83 -38.46 -44.67 17.29
C HIS A 83 -39.41 -45.76 16.80
N ALA A 84 -39.88 -46.62 17.71
CA ALA A 84 -40.59 -47.86 17.38
C ALA A 84 -41.80 -47.68 16.43
N ASP A 85 -42.56 -46.60 16.59
CA ASP A 85 -43.76 -46.31 15.79
C ASP A 85 -43.48 -45.43 14.55
N SER A 86 -42.21 -45.16 14.23
CA SER A 86 -41.80 -44.22 13.18
C SER A 86 -40.91 -44.84 12.12
N ILE A 87 -40.94 -44.27 10.92
CA ILE A 87 -39.89 -44.55 9.94
C ILE A 87 -38.58 -43.90 10.42
N PRO A 88 -37.46 -44.64 10.43
CA PRO A 88 -36.16 -44.09 10.80
C PRO A 88 -35.80 -42.85 9.96
N TRP A 89 -35.27 -41.84 10.62
CA TRP A 89 -34.79 -40.61 10.01
C TRP A 89 -33.26 -40.61 9.98
N SER A 90 -32.67 -40.54 8.79
CA SER A 90 -31.22 -40.42 8.62
C SER A 90 -30.85 -39.20 7.77
N ASP A 91 -29.82 -38.47 8.16
CA ASP A 91 -29.34 -37.29 7.44
C ASP A 91 -27.81 -37.14 7.53
N ARG A 92 -27.26 -36.33 6.61
CA ARG A 92 -25.84 -36.00 6.54
C ARG A 92 -25.63 -34.50 6.69
N LEU A 93 -24.85 -34.14 7.69
CA LEU A 93 -24.25 -32.83 7.91
C LEU A 93 -22.76 -32.87 7.55
N GLN A 94 -22.14 -31.70 7.44
CA GLN A 94 -20.70 -31.56 7.27
C GLN A 94 -20.13 -30.66 8.36
N VAL A 95 -19.24 -31.20 9.18
CA VAL A 95 -18.46 -30.43 10.16
C VAL A 95 -17.31 -29.76 9.43
N VAL A 96 -17.33 -28.43 9.43
CA VAL A 96 -16.29 -27.60 8.85
C VAL A 96 -15.52 -26.89 9.95
N ASP A 97 -14.27 -26.57 9.66
CA ASP A 97 -13.43 -25.77 10.54
C ASP A 97 -14.15 -24.43 10.82
N PRO A 98 -14.19 -23.93 12.08
CA PRO A 98 -14.39 -22.51 12.34
C PRO A 98 -13.24 -21.76 11.67
N ALA A 99 -13.33 -21.57 10.35
CA ALA A 99 -12.47 -20.63 9.67
C ALA A 99 -12.58 -19.33 10.47
N PRO A 100 -11.47 -18.76 10.97
CA PRO A 100 -11.55 -17.43 11.51
C PRO A 100 -12.15 -16.60 10.36
N ASP A 101 -13.22 -15.87 10.63
CA ASP A 101 -13.53 -14.71 9.80
C ASP A 101 -12.25 -13.89 9.85
N VAL A 102 -11.43 -14.00 8.79
CA VAL A 102 -10.18 -13.26 8.68
C VAL A 102 -10.58 -11.85 8.32
N ASN A 103 -11.29 -11.20 9.22
CA ASN A 103 -11.40 -9.77 9.22
C ASN A 103 -10.00 -9.31 9.62
N VAL A 104 -9.17 -9.03 8.62
CA VAL A 104 -7.83 -8.48 8.81
C VAL A 104 -8.02 -7.08 9.40
N ALA A 105 -8.25 -7.01 10.70
CA ALA A 105 -8.41 -5.77 11.45
C ALA A 105 -7.07 -5.05 11.58
N SER A 106 -5.97 -5.80 11.49
CA SER A 106 -4.61 -5.27 11.46
C SER A 106 -3.65 -6.33 10.92
N ILE A 107 -2.70 -5.91 10.10
CA ILE A 107 -1.53 -6.71 9.76
C ILE A 107 -0.50 -6.41 10.85
N ASP A 108 -0.16 -7.41 11.67
CA ASP A 108 0.95 -7.29 12.62
C ASP A 108 2.25 -7.03 11.83
N SER A 109 3.11 -6.17 12.37
CA SER A 109 4.37 -5.74 11.73
C SER A 109 5.35 -6.89 11.46
N ALA A 110 5.06 -8.10 11.96
CA ALA A 110 5.78 -9.34 11.71
C ALA A 110 5.43 -10.02 10.37
N VAL A 111 4.32 -9.66 9.70
CA VAL A 111 4.04 -10.15 8.34
C VAL A 111 5.01 -9.46 7.40
N THR A 112 6.03 -10.18 6.97
CA THR A 112 6.96 -9.71 5.93
C THR A 112 6.14 -9.51 4.66
N ALA A 113 5.73 -8.27 4.40
CA ALA A 113 5.08 -7.92 3.15
C ALA A 113 5.97 -8.42 2.02
N ASN A 114 5.39 -9.18 1.09
CA ASN A 114 6.06 -9.58 -0.15
C ASN A 114 6.75 -8.33 -0.73
N ALA A 115 8.02 -8.42 -1.11
CA ALA A 115 8.82 -7.30 -1.59
C ALA A 115 8.18 -6.53 -2.78
N ASN A 116 7.17 -7.11 -3.42
CA ASN A 116 6.39 -6.49 -4.49
C ASN A 116 5.20 -5.65 -4.01
N VAL A 117 4.81 -5.73 -2.73
CA VAL A 117 3.81 -4.87 -2.11
C VAL A 117 4.50 -3.58 -1.68
N LYS A 118 4.47 -2.58 -2.57
CA LYS A 118 4.77 -1.20 -2.18
C LYS A 118 3.63 -0.74 -1.27
N THR A 119 3.78 -0.94 0.03
CA THR A 119 2.93 -0.28 1.01
C THR A 119 3.08 1.23 0.75
N PHE A 120 1.97 1.91 0.45
CA PHE A 120 1.92 3.36 0.60
C PHE A 120 2.18 3.62 2.08
N ASP A 121 3.43 3.93 2.40
CA ASP A 121 3.86 4.20 3.76
C ASP A 121 2.99 5.34 4.30
N ALA A 122 2.28 5.09 5.40
CA ALA A 122 1.55 6.12 6.13
C ALA A 122 2.50 7.20 6.70
N THR A 123 3.80 6.98 6.58
CA THR A 123 4.90 7.91 6.85
C THR A 123 5.35 8.62 5.57
N PHE A 124 4.41 9.11 4.75
CA PHE A 124 4.73 10.22 3.85
C PHE A 124 4.89 11.49 4.69
N ASP A 125 5.90 11.51 5.56
CA ASP A 125 6.40 12.75 6.15
C ASP A 125 7.13 13.47 5.03
N GLY A 126 6.71 14.70 4.72
CA GLY A 126 7.35 15.55 3.71
C GLY A 126 8.85 15.76 3.95
N SER A 127 9.38 15.31 5.08
CA SER A 127 10.82 15.17 5.35
C SER A 127 11.55 14.18 4.44
N ASN A 128 10.89 13.21 3.79
CA ASN A 128 11.56 12.31 2.82
C ASN A 128 11.71 12.94 1.42
N LEU A 129 11.40 14.23 1.28
CA LEU A 129 11.91 15.09 0.21
C LEU A 129 13.25 15.74 0.62
N LEU A 130 14.02 15.09 1.49
CA LEU A 130 15.44 15.39 1.68
C LEU A 130 16.16 15.03 0.38
N PHE A 131 16.18 15.98 -0.54
CA PHE A 131 17.24 16.04 -1.54
C PHE A 131 18.56 15.92 -0.76
N ASP A 132 19.33 14.87 -1.02
CA ASP A 132 20.67 14.77 -0.45
C ASP A 132 21.48 16.03 -0.81
N ALA A 133 22.53 16.34 -0.04
CA ALA A 133 23.33 17.54 -0.26
C ALA A 133 23.81 17.66 -1.71
N THR A 134 24.11 16.52 -2.34
CA THR A 134 24.47 16.41 -3.76
C THR A 134 23.34 16.81 -4.73
N ALA A 135 22.09 16.48 -4.44
CA ALA A 135 20.93 16.89 -5.24
C ALA A 135 20.65 18.39 -5.09
N LEU A 136 20.81 18.94 -3.89
CA LEU A 136 20.72 20.39 -3.67
C LEU A 136 21.82 21.14 -4.42
N GLU A 137 23.06 20.63 -4.41
CA GLU A 137 24.16 21.19 -5.20
C GLU A 137 23.88 21.13 -6.70
N GLN A 138 23.34 20.02 -7.21
CA GLN A 138 22.98 19.88 -8.62
C GLN A 138 21.84 20.83 -9.03
N ILE A 139 20.82 21.00 -8.18
CA ILE A 139 19.73 21.96 -8.40
C ILE A 139 20.28 23.39 -8.41
N ALA A 140 21.17 23.75 -7.48
CA ALA A 140 21.80 25.06 -7.43
C ALA A 140 22.65 25.34 -8.69
N VAL A 141 23.44 24.35 -9.14
CA VAL A 141 24.23 24.45 -10.39
C VAL A 141 23.32 24.61 -11.61
N TYR A 142 22.21 23.86 -11.66
CA TYR A 142 21.25 23.97 -12.76
C TYR A 142 20.60 25.35 -12.82
N LEU A 143 20.13 25.87 -11.68
CA LEU A 143 19.52 27.20 -11.59
C LEU A 143 20.52 28.32 -11.94
N ALA A 144 21.78 28.20 -11.51
CA ALA A 144 22.84 29.15 -11.87
C ALA A 144 23.12 29.15 -13.38
N ARG A 145 23.18 27.97 -14.02
CA ARG A 145 23.35 27.88 -15.48
C ARG A 145 22.15 28.42 -16.25
N TYR A 146 20.93 28.16 -15.77
CA TYR A 146 19.71 28.65 -16.39
C TYR A 146 19.60 30.18 -16.30
N SER A 147 19.91 30.75 -15.13
CA SER A 147 20.03 32.20 -14.93
C SER A 147 21.03 32.82 -15.89
N LEU A 148 22.21 32.21 -16.04
CA LEU A 148 23.26 32.71 -16.92
C LEU A 148 22.85 32.69 -18.38
N ALA A 149 22.25 31.60 -18.86
CA ALA A 149 21.74 31.49 -20.23
C ALA A 149 20.64 32.53 -20.54
N ASN A 150 19.79 32.84 -19.56
CA ASN A 150 18.75 33.87 -19.71
C ASN A 150 19.35 35.28 -19.71
N VAL A 151 20.42 35.53 -18.95
CA VAL A 151 21.16 36.80 -19.00
C VAL A 151 21.85 36.99 -20.35
N GLU A 152 22.42 35.93 -20.93
CA GLU A 152 22.99 35.96 -22.29
C GLU A 152 21.92 36.24 -23.36
N ALA A 153 20.73 35.67 -23.21
CA ALA A 153 19.59 35.93 -24.10
C ALA A 153 19.03 37.36 -23.93
N SER A 154 18.96 37.86 -22.70
CA SER A 154 18.45 39.19 -22.37
C SER A 154 19.45 40.32 -22.65
N ALA A 155 20.75 40.01 -22.82
CA ALA A 155 21.78 40.96 -23.26
C ALA A 155 21.70 41.29 -24.77
N LYS A 156 20.69 40.78 -25.50
CA LYS A 156 20.24 41.38 -26.77
C LYS A 156 19.49 42.69 -26.49
N ASP A 157 20.17 43.63 -25.85
CA ASP A 157 19.62 44.97 -25.69
C ASP A 157 19.72 45.70 -27.02
N THR A 158 18.56 45.99 -27.60
CA THR A 158 18.47 46.80 -28.81
C THR A 158 18.29 48.24 -28.37
N VAL A 159 19.39 48.89 -27.99
CA VAL A 159 19.36 50.33 -27.72
C VAL A 159 19.34 51.06 -29.06
N GLY A 160 18.17 51.59 -29.44
CA GLY A 160 18.04 52.48 -30.61
C GLY A 160 18.04 51.80 -31.99
N GLY A 161 17.72 50.50 -32.09
CA GLY A 161 17.58 49.80 -33.37
C GLY A 161 18.89 49.33 -34.01
N VAL A 162 20.03 49.52 -33.34
CA VAL A 162 21.31 48.93 -33.74
C VAL A 162 21.48 47.64 -32.96
N THR A 163 21.59 46.51 -33.67
CA THR A 163 22.04 45.26 -33.05
C THR A 163 23.52 45.43 -32.72
N MET A 164 23.84 45.70 -31.46
CA MET A 164 25.23 45.67 -31.00
C MET A 164 25.79 44.26 -31.28
N PRO A 165 27.02 44.11 -31.79
CA PRO A 165 27.62 42.79 -31.90
C PRO A 165 27.59 42.17 -30.51
N THR A 166 27.16 40.91 -30.44
CA THR A 166 27.28 40.11 -29.24
C THR A 166 28.75 40.11 -28.86
N PHE A 167 29.15 40.97 -27.92
CA PHE A 167 30.34 40.76 -27.13
C PHE A 167 30.05 39.52 -26.32
N GLY A 168 30.19 38.36 -26.96
CA GLY A 168 30.13 37.09 -26.28
C GLY A 168 31.24 37.14 -25.26
N PHE A 169 30.90 37.38 -24.00
CA PHE A 169 31.84 37.30 -22.90
C PHE A 169 32.21 35.82 -22.77
N LYS A 170 33.22 35.38 -23.56
CA LYS A 170 33.64 33.98 -23.69
C LYS A 170 34.31 33.43 -22.43
N SER A 171 34.22 34.11 -21.30
CA SER A 171 34.75 33.62 -20.04
C SER A 171 33.74 33.76 -18.91
N LEU A 172 33.59 32.68 -18.15
CA LEU A 172 32.88 32.65 -16.86
C LEU A 172 33.35 33.78 -15.93
N ALA A 173 34.62 34.19 -16.04
CA ALA A 173 35.20 35.29 -15.28
C ALA A 173 34.50 36.64 -15.55
N GLY A 174 34.18 36.97 -16.80
CA GLY A 174 33.48 38.22 -17.14
C GLY A 174 32.03 38.25 -16.62
N ALA A 175 31.34 37.11 -16.66
CA ALA A 175 29.99 36.99 -16.12
C ALA A 175 29.95 37.05 -14.59
N VAL A 176 30.92 36.42 -13.91
CA VAL A 176 31.04 36.46 -12.44
C VAL A 176 31.47 37.84 -11.96
N ALA A 177 32.38 38.52 -12.67
CA ALA A 177 32.77 39.88 -12.34
C ALA A 177 31.58 40.83 -12.31
N ARG A 178 30.69 40.77 -13.31
CA ARG A 178 29.46 41.59 -13.35
C ARG A 178 28.46 41.28 -12.22
N LEU A 179 28.45 40.04 -11.72
CA LEU A 179 27.51 39.63 -10.68
C LEU A 179 27.99 40.02 -9.28
N VAL A 180 29.31 40.03 -9.06
CA VAL A 180 29.90 40.15 -7.72
C VAL A 180 30.52 41.53 -7.48
N ASN A 181 31.01 42.20 -8.53
CA ASN A 181 31.86 43.37 -8.42
C ASN A 181 31.46 44.48 -9.41
N ASP A 182 31.75 45.72 -9.03
CA ASP A 182 31.62 46.86 -9.94
C ASP A 182 32.76 46.81 -10.97
N TRP A 183 32.51 47.26 -12.20
CA TRP A 183 33.51 47.21 -13.28
C TRP A 183 33.38 48.39 -14.23
N GLU A 184 34.52 48.75 -14.82
CA GLU A 184 34.61 49.82 -15.81
C GLU A 184 35.50 49.36 -16.97
N THR A 185 35.18 49.82 -18.19
CA THR A 185 36.01 49.61 -19.38
C THR A 185 36.59 50.93 -19.86
N ASP A 186 37.88 50.90 -20.18
CA ASP A 186 38.56 51.99 -20.88
C ASP A 186 38.81 51.55 -22.32
N ASP A 187 38.01 52.11 -23.24
CA ASP A 187 38.08 51.81 -24.67
C ASP A 187 39.38 52.31 -25.33
N VAL A 188 40.05 53.30 -24.73
CA VAL A 188 41.31 53.86 -25.24
C VAL A 188 42.48 52.99 -24.82
N ALA A 189 42.46 52.49 -23.59
CA ALA A 189 43.47 51.57 -23.06
C ALA A 189 43.21 50.10 -23.44
N GLU A 190 42.03 49.79 -23.97
CA GLU A 190 41.54 48.43 -24.23
C GLU A 190 41.60 47.53 -22.98
N THR A 191 41.23 48.08 -21.82
CA THR A 191 41.26 47.35 -20.53
C THR A 191 39.89 47.31 -19.85
N MET A 192 39.63 46.23 -19.13
CA MET A 192 38.54 46.12 -18.17
C MET A 192 39.11 46.11 -16.75
N THR A 193 38.66 47.03 -15.90
CA THR A 193 39.04 47.11 -14.49
C THR A 193 37.90 46.58 -13.63
N ILE A 194 38.21 45.65 -12.75
CA ILE A 194 37.28 45.04 -11.79
C ILE A 194 37.60 45.61 -10.42
N TYR A 195 36.60 46.18 -9.75
CA TYR A 195 36.73 46.72 -8.40
C TYR A 195 36.26 45.71 -7.34
N LEU A 196 36.62 45.90 -6.08
CA LEU A 196 35.95 45.26 -4.95
C LEU A 196 34.54 45.85 -4.79
N THR A 197 33.74 45.28 -3.89
CA THR A 197 32.35 45.71 -3.62
C THR A 197 32.23 47.16 -3.14
N ASP A 198 33.33 47.82 -2.79
CA ASP A 198 33.37 49.25 -2.44
C ASP A 198 33.34 50.19 -3.66
N GLY A 199 33.41 49.66 -4.88
CA GLY A 199 33.36 50.41 -6.14
C GLY A 199 34.57 51.31 -6.39
N THR A 200 35.63 51.22 -5.58
CA THR A 200 36.78 52.14 -5.66
C THR A 200 38.14 51.43 -5.55
N THR A 201 38.22 50.29 -4.87
CA THR A 201 39.45 49.51 -4.76
C THR A 201 39.57 48.56 -5.94
N ILE A 202 40.66 48.67 -6.71
CA ILE A 202 40.91 47.79 -7.87
C ILE A 202 41.28 46.39 -7.39
N LEU A 203 40.55 45.38 -7.84
CA LEU A 203 40.87 43.97 -7.61
C LEU A 203 41.78 43.41 -8.71
N ALA A 204 41.45 43.71 -9.96
CA ALA A 204 42.22 43.24 -11.11
C ALA A 204 41.96 44.14 -12.33
N THR A 205 42.99 44.26 -13.18
CA THR A 205 42.85 44.85 -14.52
C THR A 205 43.15 43.79 -15.56
N LEU A 206 42.27 43.69 -16.55
CA LEU A 206 42.36 42.74 -17.65
C LEU A 206 42.54 43.49 -18.96
N ASP A 207 43.54 43.10 -19.74
CA ASP A 207 43.67 43.55 -21.12
C ASP A 207 42.65 42.79 -21.99
N ILE A 208 41.72 43.53 -22.58
CA ILE A 208 40.62 42.98 -23.38
C ILE A 208 40.85 43.11 -24.89
N GLY A 209 41.99 43.69 -25.31
CA GLY A 209 42.51 43.74 -26.67
C GLY A 209 41.46 43.63 -27.78
N LEU A 210 40.89 44.76 -28.23
CA LEU A 210 39.77 44.83 -29.21
C LEU A 210 40.21 44.54 -30.66
N SER A 211 41.15 43.59 -30.84
CA SER A 211 41.58 43.11 -32.15
C SER A 211 40.56 42.13 -32.74
N ALA A 212 40.20 42.32 -34.02
CA ALA A 212 39.25 41.48 -34.76
C ALA A 212 39.62 39.97 -34.84
N THR A 213 40.83 39.61 -34.42
CA THR A 213 41.25 38.22 -34.15
C THR A 213 41.43 38.04 -32.65
N ALA A 214 40.45 37.39 -32.00
CA ALA A 214 40.42 37.14 -30.57
C ALA A 214 41.74 36.51 -30.09
N LYS A 215 42.50 37.24 -29.26
CA LYS A 215 43.58 36.65 -28.47
C LYS A 215 42.99 36.08 -27.17
N PRO A 216 43.36 34.86 -26.74
CA PRO A 216 42.99 34.39 -25.42
C PRO A 216 43.58 35.31 -24.34
N ILE A 217 42.81 35.54 -23.27
CA ILE A 217 43.24 36.26 -22.08
C ILE A 217 44.55 35.64 -21.60
N THR A 218 45.65 36.38 -21.72
CA THR A 218 47.01 35.83 -21.52
C THR A 218 47.63 36.26 -20.20
N ALA A 219 47.09 37.27 -19.53
CA ALA A 219 47.46 37.62 -18.16
C ALA A 219 46.37 38.44 -17.47
N ALA A 220 46.02 38.06 -16.24
CA ALA A 220 45.34 38.93 -15.29
C ALA A 220 46.39 39.32 -14.23
N THR A 221 46.56 40.61 -13.98
CA THR A 221 47.41 41.07 -12.86
C THR A 221 46.50 41.31 -11.68
N LEU A 222 46.58 40.45 -10.67
CA LEU A 222 45.94 40.65 -9.37
C LEU A 222 46.78 41.70 -8.61
N GLN A 223 46.12 42.75 -8.12
CA GLN A 223 46.75 43.71 -7.19
C GLN A 223 46.54 43.28 -5.74
#